data_AF-A0A1W6NZ40-F1
#
_entry.id   AF-A0A1W6NZ40-F1
#
_cell.length_a   1.000
_cell.length_b   1.000
_cell.length_c   1.000
_cell.angle_alpha   90.00
_cell.angle_beta   90.00
_cell.angle_gamma   90.00
#
_symmetry.space_group_name_H-M   'P 1'
#
loop_
_entity.id
_entity.type
_entity.pdbx_description
1 polymer ?
#
loop_
_entity_poly.entity_id
_entity_poly.type
_entity_poly.pdbx_seq_one_letter_code
_entity_poly.pdbx_strand_id
1 'polypeptide(L)'
;MTVSIGSDHARRIITVAREQRLTRAQTAYVLAKAWHETEAFNWLREIWGSTPAQLRYEGRADLGNTATGDGKGFMGLGYVQITGRSSYTD
;
A
#
# COMPACT_ATOMS: atom_id res chain seq x y z
N MET A 1 -21.04 -10.41 -9.09
CA MET A 1 -20.33 -9.21 -8.58
C MET A 1 -19.46 -8.68 -9.70
N THR A 2 -19.94 -7.68 -10.45
CA THR A 2 -19.21 -7.10 -11.57
C THR A 2 -18.34 -5.99 -11.01
N VAL A 3 -17.06 -6.28 -10.74
CA VAL A 3 -16.13 -5.25 -10.28
C VAL A 3 -15.80 -4.36 -11.48
N SER A 4 -16.35 -3.16 -11.50
CA SER A 4 -16.06 -2.17 -12.53
C SER A 4 -14.58 -1.83 -12.46
N ILE A 5 -13.84 -2.11 -13.54
CA ILE A 5 -12.45 -1.67 -13.76
C ILE A 5 -12.37 -0.13 -13.86
N GLY A 6 -13.48 0.60 -13.67
CA GLY A 6 -13.62 2.04 -13.76
C GLY A 6 -13.33 2.84 -12.48
N SER A 7 -12.57 2.32 -11.51
CA SER A 7 -12.15 3.15 -10.36
C SER A 7 -11.12 4.21 -10.80
N ASP A 8 -11.20 5.42 -10.23
CA ASP A 8 -10.23 6.48 -10.53
C ASP A 8 -8.79 6.07 -10.18
N HIS A 9 -8.62 5.17 -9.22
CA HIS A 9 -7.34 4.55 -8.88
C HIS A 9 -6.74 3.76 -10.05
N ALA A 10 -7.51 2.86 -10.68
CA ALA A 10 -7.05 2.08 -11.82
C ALA A 10 -6.65 2.98 -13.00
N ARG A 11 -7.46 4.04 -13.26
CA ARG A 11 -7.14 5.03 -14.30
C ARG A 11 -5.83 5.77 -14.02
N ARG A 12 -5.61 6.19 -12.78
CA ARG A 12 -4.37 6.89 -12.38
C ARG A 12 -3.16 5.98 -12.52
N ILE A 13 -3.25 4.73 -12.08
CA ILE A 13 -2.18 3.74 -12.25
C ILE A 13 -1.85 3.53 -13.73
N ILE A 14 -2.86 3.33 -14.59
CA ILE A 14 -2.65 3.15 -16.03
C ILE A 14 -2.02 4.39 -16.67
N THR A 15 -2.44 5.59 -16.25
CA THR A 15 -1.92 6.85 -16.78
C THR A 15 -0.43 6.99 -16.45
N VAL A 16 -0.06 6.85 -15.17
CA VAL A 16 1.34 6.93 -14.74
C VAL A 16 2.17 5.79 -15.35
N ALA A 17 1.63 4.57 -15.43
CA ALA A 17 2.32 3.45 -16.08
C ALA A 17 2.68 3.75 -17.54
N ARG A 18 1.79 4.43 -18.28
CA ARG A 18 2.07 4.87 -19.66
C ARG A 18 3.12 5.97 -19.71
N GLU A 19 3.03 6.97 -18.84
CA GLU A 19 4.03 8.05 -18.73
C GLU A 19 5.43 7.49 -18.44
N GLN A 20 5.51 6.50 -17.56
CA GLN A 20 6.74 5.78 -17.21
C GLN A 20 7.12 4.69 -18.22
N ARG A 21 6.36 4.56 -19.31
CA ARG A 21 6.58 3.58 -20.40
C ARG A 21 6.70 2.14 -19.92
N LEU A 22 5.96 1.77 -18.87
CA LEU A 22 5.84 0.39 -18.46
C LEU A 22 5.26 -0.45 -19.60
N THR A 23 5.79 -1.65 -19.76
CA THR A 23 5.21 -2.64 -20.68
C THR A 23 3.80 -3.01 -20.23
N ARG A 24 3.03 -3.63 -21.14
CA ARG A 24 1.70 -4.16 -20.80
C ARG A 24 1.74 -5.15 -19.64
N ALA A 25 2.77 -6.01 -19.60
CA ALA A 25 2.95 -7.01 -18.55
C ALA A 25 3.23 -6.35 -17.19
N GLN A 26 4.12 -5.36 -17.14
CA GLN A 26 4.39 -4.60 -15.91
C GLN A 26 3.15 -3.83 -15.43
N THR A 27 2.42 -3.19 -16.35
CA THR A 27 1.18 -2.49 -16.01
C THR A 27 0.13 -3.44 -15.42
N ALA A 28 -0.03 -4.62 -16.01
CA ALA A 28 -0.94 -5.64 -15.50
C ALA A 28 -0.53 -6.13 -14.11
N TYR A 29 0.76 -6.35 -13.87
CA TYR A 29 1.27 -6.75 -12.57
C TYR A 29 1.00 -5.67 -11.50
N VAL A 30 1.32 -4.41 -11.78
CA VAL A 30 1.09 -3.28 -10.86
C VAL A 30 -0.41 -3.16 -10.54
N LEU A 31 -1.28 -3.22 -11.55
CA LEU A 31 -2.73 -3.17 -11.34
C LEU A 31 -3.24 -4.35 -10.51
N ALA A 32 -2.79 -5.58 -10.81
CA ALA A 32 -3.22 -6.76 -10.09
C ALA A 32 -2.81 -6.71 -8.62
N LYS A 33 -1.57 -6.31 -8.33
CA LYS A 33 -1.09 -6.13 -6.95
C LYS A 33 -1.86 -5.02 -6.25
N ALA A 34 -1.99 -3.85 -6.88
CA ALA A 34 -2.73 -2.74 -6.31
C ALA A 34 -4.18 -3.13 -5.98
N TRP A 35 -4.85 -3.84 -6.88
CA TRP A 35 -6.21 -4.31 -6.68
C TRP A 35 -6.30 -5.36 -5.57
N HIS A 36 -5.37 -6.32 -5.51
CA HIS A 36 -5.38 -7.40 -4.52
C HIS A 36 -5.10 -6.88 -3.10
N GLU A 37 -4.04 -6.09 -2.92
CA GLU A 37 -3.59 -5.61 -1.60
C GLU A 37 -4.53 -4.58 -0.95
N THR A 38 -5.45 -4.02 -1.73
CA THR A 38 -6.39 -2.98 -1.26
C THR A 38 -7.83 -3.46 -1.25
N GLU A 39 -8.05 -4.76 -1.49
CA GLU A 39 -9.38 -5.35 -1.65
C GLU A 39 -10.21 -4.56 -2.67
N ALA A 40 -9.75 -4.50 -3.92
CA ALA A 40 -10.35 -3.73 -5.00
C ALA A 40 -10.40 -2.20 -4.77
N PHE A 41 -9.34 -1.63 -4.20
CA PHE A 41 -9.19 -0.19 -3.88
C PHE A 41 -10.08 0.33 -2.74
N ASN A 42 -10.66 -0.55 -1.93
CA ASN A 42 -11.45 -0.16 -0.77
C ASN A 42 -10.57 0.31 0.41
N TRP A 43 -9.37 -0.25 0.57
CA TRP A 43 -8.51 0.00 1.72
C TRP A 43 -7.11 0.44 1.29
N LEU A 44 -6.88 1.75 1.22
CA LEU A 44 -5.56 2.35 1.00
C LEU A 44 -4.82 2.68 2.29
N ARG A 45 -5.45 2.42 3.43
CA ARG A 45 -4.88 2.61 4.75
C ARG A 45 -5.30 1.43 5.59
N GLU A 46 -4.33 0.83 6.27
CA GLU A 46 -4.59 -0.23 7.23
C GLU A 46 -5.64 0.21 8.26
N ILE A 47 -6.58 -0.69 8.56
CA ILE A 47 -7.56 -0.47 9.62
C ILE A 47 -6.84 -0.60 10.95
N TRP A 48 -6.35 0.53 11.46
CA TRP A 48 -5.58 0.56 12.70
C TRP A 48 -6.45 0.29 13.93
N GLY A 49 -6.01 -0.66 14.76
CA GLY A 49 -6.63 -0.98 16.04
C GLY A 49 -5.61 -1.50 17.05
N SER A 50 -6.10 -2.17 18.09
CA SER A 50 -5.28 -2.77 19.14
C SER A 50 -5.08 -4.28 18.91
N THR A 51 -4.93 -4.71 17.65
CA THR A 51 -4.66 -6.13 17.38
C THR A 51 -3.24 -6.48 17.85
N PRO A 52 -2.99 -7.73 18.31
CA PRO A 52 -1.65 -8.15 18.69
C PRO A 52 -0.61 -7.96 17.57
N ALA A 53 -1.02 -8.03 16.31
CA ALA A 53 -0.14 -7.79 15.18
C ALA A 53 0.30 -6.31 15.09
N GLN A 54 -0.65 -5.38 15.19
CA GLN A 54 -0.43 -3.93 15.08
C GLN A 54 0.38 -3.37 16.24
N LEU A 55 0.17 -3.89 17.44
CA LEU A 55 0.95 -3.48 18.62
C LEU A 55 2.45 -3.77 18.45
N ARG A 56 2.82 -4.76 17.62
CA ARG A 56 4.22 -5.09 17.34
C ARG A 56 4.90 -4.14 16.36
N TYR A 57 4.20 -3.16 15.78
CA TYR A 57 4.85 -2.19 14.90
C TYR A 57 5.61 -1.13 15.68
N GLU A 58 5.18 -0.81 16.90
CA GLU A 58 5.85 0.15 17.76
C GLU A 58 7.19 -0.42 18.26
N GLY A 59 8.27 0.35 18.14
CA GLY A 59 9.62 -0.10 18.56
C GLY A 59 10.25 -1.16 17.65
N ARG A 60 9.64 -1.47 16.50
CA ARG A 60 10.08 -2.53 15.59
C ARG A 60 11.26 -2.08 14.72
N ALA A 61 12.46 -2.43 15.15
CA ALA A 61 13.72 -2.00 14.54
C ALA A 61 13.90 -2.45 13.08
N ASP A 62 13.47 -3.65 12.70
CA ASP A 62 13.57 -4.14 11.31
C ASP A 62 12.68 -3.36 10.33
N LEU A 63 11.65 -2.69 10.83
CA LEU A 63 10.82 -1.75 10.07
C LEU A 63 11.34 -0.31 10.13
N GLY A 64 12.37 -0.04 10.92
CA GLY A 64 12.86 1.31 11.22
C GLY A 64 12.00 2.07 12.24
N ASN A 65 10.98 1.44 12.83
CA ASN A 65 10.06 2.07 13.79
C ASN A 65 10.71 2.21 15.17
N THR A 66 11.60 3.18 15.32
CA THR A 66 12.46 3.34 16.51
C THR A 66 12.10 4.55 17.34
N ALA A 67 11.33 5.49 16.80
CA ALA A 67 10.81 6.63 17.54
C ALA A 67 9.40 6.35 18.06
N THR A 68 9.04 6.99 19.17
CA THR A 68 7.71 6.87 19.75
C THR A 68 6.63 7.33 18.77
N GLY A 69 5.63 6.48 18.56
CA GLY A 69 4.51 6.71 17.67
C GLY A 69 4.72 6.17 16.25
N ASP A 70 5.90 5.62 15.95
CA ASP A 70 6.22 5.07 14.64
C ASP A 70 5.31 3.91 14.25
N GLY A 71 4.87 3.10 15.20
CA GLY A 71 4.05 1.93 14.90
C GLY A 71 2.79 2.31 14.13
N LYS A 72 2.03 3.28 14.65
CA LYS A 72 0.83 3.81 13.99
C LYS A 72 1.19 4.78 12.86
N GLY A 73 2.23 5.60 13.04
CA GLY A 73 2.67 6.60 12.06
C GLY A 73 3.09 5.98 10.73
N PHE A 74 3.67 4.78 10.77
CA PHE A 74 4.13 4.02 9.61
C PHE A 74 3.40 2.67 9.48
N MET A 75 2.09 2.67 9.71
CA MET A 75 1.21 1.54 9.39
C MET A 75 1.16 1.28 7.86
N GLY A 76 0.52 0.18 7.45
CA GLY A 76 0.32 -0.11 6.03
C GLY A 76 -0.45 0.98 5.30
N LEU A 77 0.14 1.57 4.24
CA LEU A 77 -0.53 2.55 3.38
C LEU A 77 -0.33 2.28 1.88
N GLY A 78 -1.23 2.86 1.09
CA GLY A 78 -1.15 2.93 -0.36
C GLY A 78 -1.54 1.63 -1.05
N TYR A 79 -1.22 1.55 -2.34
CA TYR A 79 -1.65 0.45 -3.19
C TYR A 79 -0.99 -0.90 -2.88
N VAL A 80 0.16 -0.88 -2.22
CA VAL A 80 0.92 -2.10 -1.91
C VAL A 80 1.21 -2.24 -0.41
N GLN A 81 0.48 -1.48 0.42
CA GLN A 81 0.58 -1.53 1.89
C GLN A 81 2.03 -1.38 2.41
N ILE A 82 2.75 -0.35 1.96
CA ILE A 82 4.08 -0.05 2.48
C ILE A 82 4.00 0.23 3.99
N THR A 83 4.91 -0.37 4.75
CA THR A 83 4.85 -0.39 6.22
C THR A 83 6.25 -0.18 6.79
N GLY A 84 6.34 0.53 7.92
CA GLY A 84 7.60 0.79 8.60
C GLY A 84 8.32 2.03 8.09
N ARG A 85 8.90 2.83 9.00
CA ARG A 85 9.61 4.08 8.70
C ARG A 85 10.63 3.94 7.58
N SER A 86 11.42 2.87 7.58
CA SER A 86 12.43 2.60 6.54
C SER A 86 11.82 2.70 5.13
N SER A 87 10.74 1.96 4.88
CA SER A 87 10.00 1.96 3.61
C SER A 87 9.50 3.33 3.13
N TYR A 88 9.41 4.34 4.01
CA TYR A 88 8.94 5.70 3.67
C TYR A 88 10.07 6.72 3.52
N THR A 89 11.26 6.43 4.02
CA THR A 89 12.35 7.41 4.15
C THR A 89 13.62 7.03 3.41
N ASP A 90 13.69 5.80 2.89
CA ASP A 90 14.70 5.35 1.93
C ASP A 90 14.50 6.03 0.57
#